data_AF-A0A8J4H248-F1
#
_entry.id   AF-A0A8J4H248-F1
#
_cell.length_a   1.000
_cell.length_b   1.000
_cell.length_c   1.000
_cell.angle_alpha   90.00
_cell.angle_beta   90.00
_cell.angle_gamma   90.00
#
_symmetry.space_group_name_H-M   'P 1'
#
loop_
_entity.id
_entity.type
_entity.pdbx_description
1 polymer ?
#
loop_
_entity_poly.entity_id
_entity_poly.type
_entity_poly.pdbx_seq_one_letter_code
_entity_poly.pdbx_strand_id
1 'polypeptide(L)'
;MSKKFRVSAVMMLIVVALSLSLGGSAAPATYVHGIFSERALYVVDGLTGDQYPVRGNAIASWTEHPLQSGNQAFFNAIVHNAAGDRYEFRLVSLGNTTNDSIYGKFDIYKNYNLVAQVTGTAYGLSLPVGNYYKFYDSQQNWHVSGYITDRLDY
;
A
#
# COMPACT_ATOMS: atom_id res chain seq x y z
N MET A 1 -11.03 -10.23 63.43
CA MET A 1 -11.09 -10.59 62.00
C MET A 1 -10.67 -12.05 61.85
N SER A 2 -11.56 -12.94 61.38
CA SER A 2 -11.29 -14.39 61.36
C SER A 2 -10.22 -14.74 60.31
N LYS A 3 -9.41 -15.78 60.54
CA LYS A 3 -8.38 -16.27 59.59
C LYS A 3 -8.97 -16.48 58.18
N LYS A 4 -10.23 -16.94 58.09
CA LYS A 4 -10.97 -17.18 56.83
C LYS A 4 -11.21 -15.89 56.01
N PHE A 5 -11.45 -14.77 56.68
CA PHE A 5 -11.65 -13.46 56.03
C PHE A 5 -10.34 -12.93 55.44
N ARG A 6 -9.20 -13.12 56.13
CA ARG A 6 -7.88 -12.70 55.64
C ARG A 6 -7.45 -13.48 54.39
N VAL A 7 -7.70 -14.80 54.36
CA VAL A 7 -7.37 -15.64 53.20
C VAL A 7 -8.21 -15.27 51.98
N SER A 8 -9.50 -14.99 52.16
CA SER A 8 -10.39 -14.60 51.05
C SER A 8 -10.05 -13.22 50.48
N ALA A 9 -9.70 -12.25 51.34
CA ALA A 9 -9.28 -10.92 50.90
C ALA A 9 -7.96 -10.95 50.11
N VAL A 10 -6.99 -11.78 50.53
CA VAL A 10 -5.70 -11.93 49.83
C VAL A 10 -5.88 -12.62 48.47
N MET A 11 -6.70 -13.67 48.38
CA MET A 11 -7.04 -14.33 47.12
C MET A 11 -7.69 -13.36 46.11
N MET A 12 -8.63 -12.53 46.57
CA MET A 12 -9.29 -11.56 45.70
C MET A 12 -8.32 -10.49 45.17
N LEU A 13 -7.37 -10.06 46.00
CA LEU A 13 -6.33 -9.10 45.61
C LEU A 13 -5.35 -9.68 44.57
N ILE A 14 -5.03 -10.97 44.68
CA ILE A 14 -4.20 -11.69 43.70
C ILE A 14 -4.93 -11.80 42.36
N VAL A 15 -6.22 -12.16 42.37
CA VAL A 15 -7.03 -12.27 41.14
C VAL A 15 -7.17 -10.91 40.43
N VAL A 16 -7.34 -9.82 41.18
CA VAL A 16 -7.39 -8.46 40.63
C VAL A 16 -6.02 -8.00 40.10
N ALA A 17 -4.92 -8.38 40.76
CA ALA A 17 -3.56 -8.07 40.28
C ALA A 17 -3.22 -8.84 38.98
N LEU A 18 -3.66 -10.10 38.87
CA LEU A 18 -3.48 -10.92 37.68
C LEU A 18 -4.31 -10.41 36.50
N SER A 19 -5.55 -9.94 36.72
CA SER A 19 -6.39 -9.41 35.64
C SER A 19 -5.90 -8.06 35.09
N LEU A 20 -5.14 -7.28 35.88
CA LEU A 20 -4.50 -6.03 35.43
C LEU A 20 -3.18 -6.26 34.66
N SER A 21 -2.56 -7.44 34.80
CA SER A 21 -1.33 -7.80 34.08
C SER A 21 -1.54 -8.35 32.67
N LEU A 22 -2.79 -8.64 32.29
CA LEU A 22 -3.17 -8.97 30.91
C LEU A 22 -3.37 -7.68 30.11
N GLY A 23 -2.35 -6.82 30.11
CA GLY A 23 -2.23 -5.77 29.12
C GLY A 23 -2.18 -6.43 27.76
N GLY A 24 -3.25 -6.30 26.98
CA GLY A 24 -3.30 -6.81 25.63
C GLY A 24 -2.07 -6.32 24.88
N SER A 25 -1.23 -7.25 24.43
CA SER A 25 -0.23 -6.95 23.43
C SER A 25 -0.98 -6.47 22.21
N ALA A 26 -1.08 -5.16 22.01
CA ALA A 26 -1.43 -4.62 20.70
C ALA A 26 -0.46 -5.31 19.71
N ALA A 27 -1.01 -5.93 18.67
CA ALA A 27 -0.16 -6.46 17.61
C ALA A 27 0.77 -5.33 17.15
N PRO A 28 2.06 -5.61 16.86
CA PRO A 28 2.94 -4.59 16.32
C PRO A 28 2.26 -3.98 15.09
N ALA A 29 2.12 -2.66 15.08
CA ALA A 29 1.60 -1.97 13.91
C ALA A 29 2.57 -2.24 12.76
N THR A 30 2.06 -2.83 11.68
CA THR A 30 2.81 -3.08 10.47
C THR A 30 3.01 -1.74 9.78
N TYR A 31 4.25 -1.31 9.66
CA TYR A 31 4.58 -0.02 9.06
C TYR A 31 5.27 -0.18 7.72
N VAL A 32 5.58 -1.42 7.31
CA VAL A 32 6.11 -1.76 6.01
C VAL A 32 5.09 -2.61 5.27
N HIS A 33 4.80 -2.20 4.04
CA HIS A 33 3.79 -2.80 3.21
C HIS A 33 4.37 -3.14 1.84
N GLY A 34 3.86 -4.19 1.23
CA GLY A 34 4.17 -4.59 -0.12
C GLY A 34 2.95 -5.21 -0.78
N ILE A 35 2.70 -4.85 -2.03
CA ILE A 35 1.72 -5.52 -2.88
C ILE A 35 2.35 -5.92 -4.20
N PHE A 36 1.89 -7.06 -4.72
CA PHE A 36 2.14 -7.48 -6.09
C PHE A 36 0.83 -7.51 -6.86
N SER A 37 0.90 -7.19 -8.14
CA SER A 37 -0.18 -7.34 -9.09
C SER A 37 0.33 -8.07 -10.31
N GLU A 38 -0.29 -9.21 -10.61
CA GLU A 38 -0.08 -9.97 -11.86
C GLU A 38 -1.29 -9.86 -12.81
N ARG A 39 -2.23 -8.97 -12.46
CA ARG A 39 -3.53 -8.83 -13.13
C ARG A 39 -3.85 -7.36 -13.35
N ALA A 40 -3.13 -6.73 -14.28
CA ALA A 40 -3.46 -5.40 -14.75
C ALA A 40 -4.88 -5.33 -15.33
N LEU A 41 -5.49 -4.15 -15.24
CA LEU A 41 -6.88 -3.89 -15.61
C LEU A 41 -6.96 -3.01 -16.86
N TYR A 42 -6.58 -1.74 -16.71
CA TYR A 42 -6.55 -0.79 -17.82
C TYR A 42 -5.50 0.29 -17.62
N VAL A 43 -5.14 0.93 -18.73
CA VAL A 43 -4.32 2.15 -18.79
C VAL A 43 -5.13 3.25 -19.47
N VAL A 44 -4.98 4.49 -19.02
CA VAL A 44 -5.39 5.69 -19.79
C VAL A 44 -4.12 6.32 -20.34
N ASP A 45 -4.07 6.49 -21.65
CA ASP A 45 -2.96 7.14 -22.35
C ASP A 45 -3.15 8.66 -22.32
N GLY A 46 -2.32 9.36 -21.56
CA GLY A 46 -2.43 10.81 -21.41
C GLY A 46 -2.05 11.61 -22.66
N LEU A 47 -1.53 10.98 -23.72
CA LEU A 47 -1.27 11.63 -25.01
C LEU A 47 -2.52 11.68 -25.89
N THR A 48 -3.36 10.65 -25.84
CA THR A 48 -4.55 10.53 -26.71
C THR A 48 -5.87 10.68 -25.96
N GLY A 49 -5.86 10.47 -24.65
CA GLY A 49 -7.06 10.37 -23.80
C GLY A 49 -7.76 9.01 -23.88
N ASP A 50 -7.22 8.05 -24.64
CA ASP A 50 -7.83 6.74 -24.81
C ASP A 50 -7.62 5.84 -23.60
N GLN A 51 -8.59 4.97 -23.32
CA GLN A 51 -8.49 3.93 -22.32
C GLN A 51 -8.37 2.55 -22.99
N TYR A 52 -7.36 1.77 -22.58
CA TYR A 52 -7.14 0.43 -23.09
C TYR A 52 -7.20 -0.62 -21.99
N PRO A 53 -7.86 -1.77 -22.21
CA PRO A 53 -7.62 -2.95 -21.37
C PRO A 53 -6.18 -3.41 -21.59
N VAL A 54 -5.52 -3.83 -20.52
CA VAL A 54 -4.10 -4.20 -20.56
C VAL A 54 -3.82 -5.48 -19.79
N ARG A 55 -2.67 -6.09 -20.11
CA ARG A 55 -2.05 -7.18 -19.34
C ARG A 55 -0.70 -6.72 -18.84
N GLY A 56 -0.25 -7.26 -17.71
CA GLY A 56 1.05 -6.92 -17.14
C GLY A 56 1.01 -6.90 -15.63
N ASN A 57 2.10 -6.41 -15.06
CA ASN A 57 2.38 -6.54 -13.64
C ASN A 57 2.65 -5.18 -13.01
N ALA A 58 2.40 -5.09 -11.71
CA ALA A 58 2.86 -3.99 -10.89
C ALA A 58 3.36 -4.48 -9.53
N ILE A 59 4.22 -3.68 -8.93
CA ILE A 59 4.71 -3.87 -7.58
C ILE A 59 4.70 -2.50 -6.89
N ALA A 60 4.25 -2.50 -5.64
CA ALA A 60 4.41 -1.36 -4.77
C ALA A 60 4.94 -1.84 -3.43
N SER A 61 5.91 -1.13 -2.86
CA SER A 61 6.32 -1.33 -1.48
C SER A 61 6.50 0.04 -0.83
N TRP A 62 6.05 0.20 0.41
CA TRP A 62 6.15 1.47 1.08
C TRP A 62 6.19 1.30 2.59
N THR A 63 6.63 2.37 3.22
CA THR A 63 6.67 2.52 4.67
C THR A 63 5.77 3.67 5.08
N GLU A 64 5.14 3.59 6.23
CA GLU A 64 4.33 4.69 6.79
C GLU A 64 4.89 5.25 8.10
N HIS A 65 4.48 6.48 8.43
CA HIS A 65 4.77 7.07 9.74
C HIS A 65 4.12 6.21 10.84
N PRO A 66 4.81 6.01 11.99
CA PRO A 66 5.89 6.82 12.54
C PRO A 66 7.28 6.18 12.42
N LEU A 67 7.59 5.40 11.37
CA LEU A 67 8.94 4.84 11.19
C LEU A 67 10.01 5.94 11.27
N GLN A 68 10.85 5.86 12.32
CA GLN A 68 11.90 6.87 12.58
C GLN A 68 12.94 6.94 11.47
N SER A 69 13.08 5.86 10.69
CA SER A 69 13.93 5.81 9.49
C SER A 69 13.42 6.69 8.34
N GLY A 70 12.24 7.30 8.49
CA GLY A 70 11.58 8.08 7.45
C GLY A 70 10.81 7.22 6.46
N ASN A 71 10.02 7.88 5.62
CA ASN A 71 9.24 7.24 4.58
C ASN A 71 10.12 6.87 3.38
N GLN A 72 9.92 5.67 2.89
CA GLN A 72 10.48 5.09 1.68
C GLN A 72 9.34 4.44 0.91
N ALA A 73 9.43 4.49 -0.41
CA ALA A 73 8.49 3.80 -1.28
C ALA A 73 9.12 3.45 -2.63
N PHE A 74 8.57 2.42 -3.25
CA PHE A 74 8.82 2.00 -4.59
C PHE A 74 7.47 1.70 -5.27
N PHE A 75 7.35 2.13 -6.52
CA PHE A 75 6.23 1.73 -7.37
C PHE A 75 6.72 1.57 -8.80
N ASN A 76 6.39 0.45 -9.40
CA ASN A 76 6.58 0.22 -10.83
C ASN A 76 5.42 -0.62 -11.37
N ALA A 77 4.81 -0.14 -12.46
CA ALA A 77 3.81 -0.89 -13.21
C ALA A 77 4.23 -0.95 -14.67
N ILE A 78 4.26 -2.14 -15.26
CA ILE A 78 4.58 -2.37 -16.68
C ILE A 78 3.43 -3.15 -17.30
N VAL A 79 2.75 -2.53 -18.27
CA VAL A 79 1.53 -3.06 -18.88
C VAL A 79 1.55 -2.94 -20.39
N HIS A 80 0.77 -3.79 -21.07
CA HIS A 80 0.69 -3.86 -22.51
C HIS A 80 -0.76 -3.90 -22.97
N ASN A 81 -1.12 -3.08 -23.95
CA ASN A 81 -2.44 -3.16 -24.59
C ASN A 81 -2.48 -4.27 -25.67
N ALA A 82 -3.65 -4.47 -26.28
CA ALA A 82 -3.83 -5.46 -27.35
C ALA A 82 -3.10 -5.10 -28.65
N ALA A 83 -2.85 -3.81 -28.90
CA ALA A 83 -2.11 -3.32 -30.07
C ALA A 83 -0.59 -3.53 -29.97
N GLY A 84 -0.08 -3.88 -28.78
CA GLY A 84 1.34 -4.13 -28.54
C GLY A 84 2.08 -2.93 -27.93
N ASP A 85 1.40 -1.82 -27.63
CA ASP A 85 2.01 -0.72 -26.89
C ASP A 85 2.34 -1.16 -25.48
N ARG A 86 3.56 -0.83 -25.04
CA ARG A 86 4.04 -0.98 -23.67
C ARG A 86 3.97 0.35 -22.95
N TYR A 87 3.41 0.33 -21.74
CA TYR A 87 3.41 1.45 -20.81
C TYR A 87 4.18 1.06 -19.55
N GLU A 88 4.95 1.99 -19.02
CA GLU A 88 5.61 1.84 -17.72
C GLU A 88 5.42 3.09 -16.89
N PHE A 89 5.01 2.90 -15.64
CA PHE A 89 4.83 3.95 -14.64
C PHE A 89 5.82 3.69 -13.52
N ARG A 90 6.74 4.63 -13.28
CA ARG A 90 7.82 4.45 -12.31
C ARG A 90 7.88 5.62 -11.35
N LEU A 91 7.76 5.35 -10.05
CA LEU A 91 8.06 6.35 -9.02
C LEU A 91 9.54 6.71 -9.07
N VAL A 92 9.86 7.99 -9.20
CA VAL A 92 11.24 8.49 -9.28
C VAL A 92 11.61 9.42 -8.13
N SER A 93 10.62 10.00 -7.46
CA SER A 93 10.86 10.80 -6.26
C SER A 93 9.64 10.71 -5.35
N LEU A 94 9.88 10.30 -4.11
CA LEU A 94 8.83 10.19 -3.09
C LEU A 94 8.45 11.58 -2.57
N GLY A 95 7.14 11.82 -2.44
CA GLY A 95 6.58 12.95 -1.71
C GLY A 95 6.16 12.54 -0.29
N ASN A 96 5.14 11.70 -0.16
CA ASN A 96 4.71 11.14 1.11
C ASN A 96 4.04 9.76 0.93
N THR A 97 3.76 9.09 2.04
CA THR A 97 3.05 7.83 2.11
C THR A 97 1.99 7.87 3.21
N THR A 98 0.96 7.05 3.04
CA THR A 98 -0.02 6.68 4.07
C THR A 98 -0.18 5.17 4.06
N ASN A 99 -0.97 4.60 4.96
CA ASN A 99 -1.39 3.20 4.90
C ASN A 99 -1.91 2.79 3.52
N ASP A 100 -2.57 3.70 2.79
CA ASP A 100 -3.27 3.36 1.55
C ASP A 100 -2.56 3.83 0.27
N SER A 101 -1.54 4.68 0.39
CA SER A 101 -1.06 5.41 -0.79
C SER A 101 0.41 5.79 -0.77
N ILE A 102 0.93 5.93 -1.99
CA ILE A 102 2.24 6.48 -2.31
C ILE A 102 2.02 7.69 -3.22
N TYR A 103 2.42 8.86 -2.75
CA TYR A 103 2.39 10.11 -3.53
C TYR A 103 3.80 10.53 -3.89
N GLY A 104 4.01 10.99 -5.12
CA GLY A 104 5.32 11.44 -5.57
C GLY A 104 5.36 11.86 -7.02
N LYS A 105 6.59 11.92 -7.57
CA LYS A 105 6.85 12.14 -9.00
C LYS A 105 7.06 10.81 -9.70
N PHE A 106 6.49 10.68 -10.87
CA PHE A 106 6.51 9.50 -11.70
C PHE A 106 7.01 9.84 -13.10
N ASP A 107 7.89 8.98 -13.61
CA ASP A 107 8.17 8.93 -15.03
C ASP A 107 7.20 7.94 -15.69
N ILE A 108 6.68 8.33 -16.85
CA ILE A 108 5.82 7.48 -17.67
C ILE A 108 6.51 7.24 -19.01
N TYR A 109 6.69 5.97 -19.34
CA TYR A 109 7.29 5.53 -20.59
C TYR A 109 6.23 4.86 -21.47
N LYS A 110 6.24 5.19 -22.76
CA LYS A 110 5.50 4.45 -23.79
C LYS A 110 6.49 3.90 -24.81
N ASN A 111 6.45 2.60 -25.05
CA ASN A 111 7.36 1.91 -25.97
C ASN A 111 8.83 2.28 -25.74
N TYR A 112 9.25 2.25 -24.47
CA TYR A 112 10.61 2.58 -23.98
C TYR A 112 11.03 4.05 -24.09
N ASN A 113 10.15 4.94 -24.57
CA ASN A 113 10.41 6.38 -24.64
C ASN A 113 9.72 7.10 -23.46
N LEU A 114 10.43 8.01 -22.80
CA LEU A 114 9.84 8.87 -21.77
C LEU A 114 8.83 9.81 -22.44
N VAL A 115 7.56 9.72 -22.04
CA VAL A 115 6.47 10.52 -22.62
C VAL A 115 5.87 11.52 -21.64
N ALA A 116 6.04 11.31 -20.33
CA ALA A 116 5.61 12.28 -19.33
C ALA A 116 6.42 12.16 -18.03
N GLN A 117 6.54 13.29 -17.34
CA GLN A 117 6.99 13.37 -15.95
C GLN A 117 5.91 14.09 -15.16
N VAL A 118 5.28 13.38 -14.23
CA VAL A 118 4.07 13.86 -13.57
C VAL A 118 4.16 13.69 -12.06
N THR A 119 3.45 14.54 -11.34
CA THR A 119 3.10 14.25 -9.94
C THR A 119 1.84 13.39 -9.94
N GLY A 120 1.81 12.35 -9.12
CA GLY A 120 0.69 11.42 -9.04
C GLY A 120 0.63 10.64 -7.73
N THR A 121 -0.40 9.80 -7.61
CA THR A 121 -0.65 8.97 -6.44
C THR A 121 -1.01 7.56 -6.87
N ALA A 122 -0.30 6.55 -6.35
CA ALA A 122 -0.77 5.17 -6.30
C ALA A 122 -1.57 4.99 -5.01
N TYR A 123 -2.82 4.50 -5.10
CA TYR A 123 -3.75 4.41 -3.97
C TYR A 123 -4.61 3.13 -4.05
N GLY A 124 -5.37 2.86 -2.97
CA GLY A 124 -6.05 1.58 -2.78
C GLY A 124 -5.08 0.46 -2.45
N LEU A 125 -3.87 0.80 -2.00
CA LEU A 125 -2.80 -0.15 -1.71
C LEU A 125 -3.06 -0.90 -0.40
N SER A 126 -3.88 -0.32 0.50
CA SER A 126 -4.28 -0.94 1.77
C SER A 126 -5.43 -1.95 1.62
N LEU A 127 -5.91 -2.22 0.41
CA LEU A 127 -6.99 -3.17 0.21
C LEU A 127 -6.49 -4.64 0.28
N PRO A 128 -7.37 -5.60 0.61
CA PRO A 128 -7.02 -7.02 0.59
C PRO A 128 -6.73 -7.56 -0.82
N VAL A 129 -6.01 -8.68 -0.90
CA VAL A 129 -5.85 -9.48 -2.13
C VAL A 129 -7.21 -9.70 -2.80
N GLY A 130 -7.25 -9.53 -4.12
CA GLY A 130 -8.46 -9.59 -4.95
C GLY A 130 -9.13 -8.23 -5.20
N ASN A 131 -8.73 -7.17 -4.49
CA ASN A 131 -9.20 -5.81 -4.74
C ASN A 131 -8.29 -5.05 -5.69
N TYR A 132 -8.73 -3.89 -6.16
CA TYR A 132 -8.00 -3.09 -7.13
C TYR A 132 -7.10 -2.03 -6.48
N TYR A 133 -5.90 -1.85 -7.04
CA TYR A 133 -5.10 -0.64 -6.85
C TYR A 133 -5.21 0.24 -8.10
N LYS A 134 -4.90 1.52 -7.96
CA LYS A 134 -4.91 2.47 -9.05
C LYS A 134 -3.81 3.51 -8.87
N PHE A 135 -3.30 4.02 -9.98
CA PHE A 135 -2.45 5.19 -10.05
C PHE A 135 -3.14 6.28 -10.86
N TYR A 136 -3.18 7.52 -10.38
CA TYR A 136 -3.53 8.67 -11.22
C TYR A 136 -2.48 9.75 -11.10
N ASP A 137 -2.18 10.43 -12.21
CA ASP A 137 -1.52 11.72 -12.13
C ASP A 137 -2.47 12.80 -11.59
N SER A 138 -1.91 13.89 -11.09
CA SER A 138 -2.65 15.01 -10.49
C SER A 138 -3.67 15.66 -11.43
N GLN A 139 -3.46 15.54 -12.74
CA GLN A 139 -4.36 16.06 -13.77
C GLN A 139 -5.35 15.02 -14.29
N GLN A 140 -5.25 13.76 -13.84
CA GLN A 140 -6.06 12.61 -14.28
C GLN A 140 -5.97 12.31 -15.79
N ASN A 141 -4.86 12.71 -16.43
CA ASN A 141 -4.57 12.38 -17.82
C ASN A 141 -3.98 10.96 -17.95
N TRP A 142 -3.22 10.52 -16.95
CA TRP A 142 -2.52 9.25 -16.95
C TRP A 142 -3.03 8.35 -15.83
N HIS A 143 -3.34 7.10 -16.18
CA HIS A 143 -3.83 6.11 -15.22
C HIS A 143 -3.29 4.72 -15.54
N VAL A 144 -2.93 3.96 -14.52
CA VAL A 144 -2.79 2.50 -14.58
C VAL A 144 -3.43 1.84 -13.37
N SER A 145 -4.11 0.72 -13.57
CA SER A 145 -4.76 -0.04 -12.51
C SER A 145 -4.60 -1.54 -12.67
N GLY A 146 -4.84 -2.28 -11.59
CA GLY A 146 -4.82 -3.74 -11.57
C GLY A 146 -5.36 -4.30 -10.26
N TYR A 147 -5.39 -5.62 -10.14
CA TYR A 147 -5.75 -6.30 -8.90
C TYR A 147 -4.52 -6.61 -8.07
N ILE A 148 -4.64 -6.45 -6.75
CA ILE A 148 -3.69 -6.96 -5.78
C ILE A 148 -3.79 -8.48 -5.80
N THR A 149 -2.72 -9.15 -6.22
CA THR A 149 -2.64 -10.62 -6.29
C THR A 149 -1.90 -11.21 -5.10
N ASP A 150 -1.01 -10.44 -4.48
CA ASP A 150 -0.31 -10.82 -3.26
C ASP A 150 -0.02 -9.59 -2.40
N ARG A 151 0.13 -9.79 -1.08
CA ARG A 151 0.35 -8.73 -0.10
C ARG A 151 1.21 -9.19 1.08
N LEU A 152 2.11 -8.31 1.52
CA LEU A 152 2.97 -8.47 2.68
C LEU A 152 2.86 -7.23 3.58
N ASP A 153 2.68 -7.42 4.88
CA ASP A 153 2.70 -6.35 5.89
C ASP A 153 3.56 -6.79 7.09
N TYR A 154 4.46 -5.95 7.58
CA TYR A 154 5.29 -6.22 8.78
C TYR A 154 5.77 -4.96 9.52
#